data_AF-A0A349PQT2-F1
#
_entry.id   AF-A0A349PQT2-F1
#
_cell.length_a   1.000
_cell.length_b   1.000
_cell.length_c   1.000
_cell.angle_alpha   90.00
_cell.angle_beta   90.00
_cell.angle_gamma   90.00
#
_symmetry.space_group_name_H-M   'P 1'
#
loop_
_entity.id
_entity.type
_entity.pdbx_description
1 polymer ?
#
loop_
_entity_poly.entity_id
_entity_poly.type
_entity_poly.pdbx_seq_one_letter_code
_entity_poly.pdbx_strand_id
1 'polypeptide(L)'
;MNKRNFLIVIISIFGSILSYGQANLLNAKIPEEIGLKSAAQQISDNDKPLEYGYVDDRDVLMGKMVWEIIDLSERINFPLYFPIDTANIGADRRSLYDVLTKAIRKGEITEVYSDSYFNIKKSFKDINASLSRIDTTDAGREQVNQDPDAFRERVVTRNVTTGKGKKKVTKSVTETIPISKTISPEYIVKQDLTAQDVSQYKIKGYWYFDKRQSELKYRLLGICPVTPDVFTINSEEKDYIELFWVFFPASRDILHEAKAFNDKNSAMPISFDQILNSRRFNAVIYQEENVYGDRAIANYMKDNSQNQLLESERVKGKIRNFEEDMWNY
;
A
#
# COMPACT_ATOMS: atom_id res chain seq x y z
N MET A 1 -61.32 11.60 20.11
CA MET A 1 -60.00 11.80 20.75
C MET A 1 -59.73 13.30 20.84
N ASN A 2 -59.58 13.86 22.04
CA ASN A 2 -59.47 15.32 22.23
C ASN A 2 -58.26 15.85 21.47
N LYS A 3 -58.43 16.91 20.67
CA LYS A 3 -57.37 17.53 19.84
C LYS A 3 -56.10 17.81 20.64
N ARG A 4 -56.24 18.16 21.92
CA ARG A 4 -55.15 18.36 22.88
C ARG A 4 -54.32 17.09 23.13
N ASN A 5 -54.95 15.93 23.25
CA ASN A 5 -54.24 14.67 23.47
C ASN A 5 -53.56 14.17 22.19
N PHE A 6 -54.14 14.46 21.03
CA PHE A 6 -53.53 14.15 19.73
C PHE A 6 -52.27 14.99 19.47
N LEU A 7 -52.30 16.28 19.85
CA LEU A 7 -51.16 17.19 19.71
C LEU A 7 -49.98 16.79 20.63
N ILE A 8 -50.28 16.34 21.84
CA ILE A 8 -49.27 15.81 22.77
C ILE A 8 -48.60 14.56 22.18
N VAL A 9 -49.37 13.64 21.59
CA VAL A 9 -48.83 12.42 20.98
C VAL A 9 -47.96 12.74 19.75
N ILE A 10 -48.34 13.72 18.93
CA ILE A 10 -47.53 14.17 17.77
C ILE A 10 -46.21 14.78 18.23
N ILE A 11 -46.22 15.63 19.28
CA ILE A 11 -45.01 16.24 19.83
C ILE A 11 -44.09 15.17 20.43
N SER A 12 -44.64 14.18 21.13
CA SER A 12 -43.86 13.08 21.71
C SER A 12 -43.22 12.18 20.64
N ILE A 13 -43.88 11.97 19.50
CA ILE A 13 -43.36 11.13 18.40
C ILE A 13 -42.32 11.89 17.55
N PHE A 14 -42.49 13.20 17.34
CA PHE A 14 -41.50 14.02 16.63
C PHE A 14 -40.28 14.39 17.50
N GLY A 15 -40.44 14.46 18.83
CA GLY A 15 -39.34 14.74 19.75
C GLY A 15 -38.30 13.63 19.87
N SER A 16 -38.63 12.41 19.43
CA SER A 16 -37.77 11.22 19.59
C SER A 16 -36.80 10.93 18.43
N ILE A 17 -36.72 11.76 17.39
CA ILE A 17 -36.01 11.38 16.14
C ILE A 17 -34.63 12.05 15.94
N LEU A 18 -34.13 12.91 16.83
CA LEU A 18 -32.80 13.53 16.65
C LEU A 18 -31.91 13.44 17.89
N SER A 19 -31.62 12.22 18.32
CA SER A 19 -30.51 11.98 19.26
C SER A 19 -29.20 11.83 18.50
N TYR A 20 -28.71 12.94 17.92
CA TYR A 20 -27.28 13.07 17.60
C TYR A 20 -26.57 13.49 18.88
N GLY A 21 -25.70 12.64 19.42
CA GLY A 21 -24.91 13.00 20.61
C GLY A 21 -24.05 14.23 20.33
N GLN A 22 -24.31 15.34 21.03
CA GLN A 22 -23.50 16.54 20.93
C GLN A 22 -22.18 16.35 21.68
N ALA A 23 -21.05 16.59 21.02
CA ALA A 23 -19.74 16.57 21.65
C ALA A 23 -19.64 17.68 22.71
N ASN A 24 -18.88 17.43 23.79
CA ASN A 24 -18.53 18.43 24.80
C ASN A 24 -19.69 19.03 25.63
N LEU A 25 -20.87 18.39 25.68
CA LEU A 25 -22.03 18.89 26.42
C LEU A 25 -21.81 19.05 27.94
N LEU A 26 -20.95 18.22 28.53
CA LEU A 26 -20.69 18.20 29.98
C LEU A 26 -19.57 19.16 30.42
N ASN A 27 -18.71 19.60 29.49
CA ASN A 27 -17.49 20.35 29.81
C ASN A 27 -17.40 21.73 29.11
N ALA A 28 -18.35 22.07 28.23
CA ALA A 28 -18.42 23.38 27.58
C ALA A 28 -18.76 24.50 28.58
N LYS A 29 -17.99 25.59 28.56
CA LYS A 29 -18.24 26.78 29.39
C LYS A 29 -19.08 27.83 28.67
N ILE A 30 -19.12 27.78 27.33
CA ILE A 30 -19.95 28.64 26.48
C ILE A 30 -20.74 27.81 25.46
N PRO A 31 -21.93 28.26 25.03
CA PRO A 31 -22.78 27.52 24.07
C PRO A 31 -22.10 27.23 22.73
N GLU A 32 -21.16 28.07 22.31
CA GLU A 32 -20.39 27.89 21.06
C GLU A 32 -19.38 26.73 21.13
N GLU A 33 -19.00 26.28 22.33
CA GLU A 33 -18.14 25.11 22.55
C GLU A 33 -18.91 23.78 22.52
N ILE A 34 -20.25 23.83 22.49
CA ILE A 34 -21.13 22.66 22.40
C ILE A 34 -21.10 22.16 20.95
N GLY A 35 -20.67 20.92 20.75
CA GLY A 35 -20.44 20.33 19.43
C GLY A 35 -18.99 20.40 18.93
N LEU A 36 -18.12 21.17 19.60
CA LEU A 36 -16.68 21.20 19.33
C LEU A 36 -15.93 20.32 20.35
N LYS A 37 -14.95 19.52 19.89
CA LYS A 37 -14.11 18.72 20.81
C LYS A 37 -13.31 19.64 21.72
N SER A 38 -13.39 19.43 23.05
CA SER A 38 -12.58 20.19 24.01
C SER A 38 -11.09 19.99 23.75
N ALA A 39 -10.24 20.95 24.16
CA ALA A 39 -8.79 20.82 24.04
C ALA A 39 -8.25 19.55 24.74
N ALA A 40 -8.81 19.18 25.89
CA ALA A 40 -8.45 17.95 26.60
C ALA A 40 -8.84 16.68 25.81
N GLN A 41 -9.98 16.71 25.12
CA GLN A 41 -10.43 15.63 24.26
C GLN A 41 -9.60 15.54 22.98
N GLN A 42 -9.17 16.67 22.41
CA GLN A 42 -8.21 16.69 21.30
C GLN A 42 -6.82 16.17 21.70
N ILE A 43 -6.38 16.42 22.94
CA ILE A 43 -5.13 15.87 23.48
C ILE A 43 -5.25 14.36 23.73
N SER A 44 -6.39 13.91 24.27
CA SER A 44 -6.68 12.47 24.44
C SER A 44 -6.84 11.74 23.10
N ASP A 45 -7.34 12.42 22.07
CA ASP A 45 -7.51 11.89 20.72
C ASP A 45 -6.20 11.95 19.91
N ASN A 46 -5.23 12.80 20.29
CA ASN A 46 -3.88 12.88 19.70
C ASN A 46 -3.00 11.72 20.20
N ASP A 47 -3.47 10.50 19.97
CA ASP A 47 -2.71 9.28 20.20
C ASP A 47 -1.67 9.15 19.08
N LYS A 48 -0.38 9.24 19.44
CA LYS A 48 0.74 9.06 18.51
C LYS A 48 1.24 7.62 18.63
N PRO A 49 1.82 7.05 17.55
CA PRO A 49 2.47 5.76 17.66
C PRO A 49 3.56 5.81 18.73
N LEU A 50 3.67 4.74 19.51
CA LEU A 50 4.71 4.61 20.52
C LEU A 50 6.08 4.76 19.84
N GLU A 51 6.84 5.77 20.24
CA GLU A 51 8.17 6.01 19.69
C GLU A 51 9.08 4.82 19.97
N TYR A 52 9.96 4.51 19.02
CA TYR A 52 10.96 3.50 19.26
C TYR A 52 12.03 4.03 20.21
N GLY A 53 12.43 3.18 21.15
CA GLY A 53 13.61 3.45 21.97
C GLY A 53 14.85 3.61 21.09
N TYR A 54 15.68 4.60 21.43
CA TYR A 54 17.01 4.72 20.86
C TYR A 54 17.86 3.51 21.26
N VAL A 55 18.49 2.90 20.26
CA VAL A 55 19.43 1.79 20.44
C VAL A 55 20.70 2.22 19.73
N ASP A 56 21.81 2.28 20.48
CA ASP A 56 23.13 2.53 19.90
C ASP A 56 23.63 1.27 19.21
N ASP A 57 24.35 1.41 18.10
CA ASP A 57 24.92 0.27 17.36
C ASP A 57 25.82 -0.60 18.25
N ARG A 58 26.47 0.00 19.26
CA ARG A 58 27.29 -0.72 20.25
C ARG A 58 26.46 -1.60 21.17
N ASP A 59 25.19 -1.28 21.34
CA ASP A 59 24.24 -1.99 22.21
C ASP A 59 23.61 -3.20 21.51
N VAL A 60 23.80 -3.32 20.20
CA VAL A 60 23.37 -4.46 19.40
C VAL A 60 24.43 -5.57 19.48
N LEU A 61 24.11 -6.67 20.16
CA LEU A 61 25.02 -7.82 20.28
C LEU A 61 25.02 -8.68 19.02
N MET A 62 23.83 -8.90 18.47
CA MET A 62 23.60 -9.66 17.25
C MET A 62 22.50 -8.95 16.48
N GLY A 63 22.66 -8.92 15.16
CA GLY A 63 21.69 -8.36 14.24
C GLY A 63 21.52 -9.26 13.02
N LYS A 64 20.30 -9.40 12.53
CA LYS A 64 20.00 -10.13 11.30
C LYS A 64 18.84 -9.46 10.56
N MET A 65 19.09 -9.00 9.32
CA MET A 65 18.01 -8.59 8.43
C MET A 65 17.32 -9.83 7.83
N VAL A 66 16.00 -9.80 7.80
CA VAL A 66 15.15 -10.84 7.21
C VAL A 66 14.08 -10.20 6.33
N TRP A 67 13.72 -10.92 5.28
CA TRP A 67 12.59 -10.62 4.44
C TRP A 67 11.57 -11.74 4.55
N GLU A 68 10.33 -11.34 4.79
CA GLU A 68 9.23 -12.25 5.10
C GLU A 68 8.06 -11.97 4.18
N ILE A 69 7.28 -13.01 3.87
CA ILE A 69 6.03 -12.92 3.13
C ILE A 69 4.89 -13.16 4.11
N ILE A 70 3.96 -12.21 4.17
CA ILE A 70 2.66 -12.32 4.84
C ILE A 70 1.65 -12.75 3.78
N ASP A 71 1.20 -14.00 3.84
CA ASP A 71 0.18 -14.52 2.93
C ASP A 71 -1.23 -14.10 3.40
N LEU A 72 -1.99 -13.41 2.54
CA LEU A 72 -3.33 -12.92 2.88
C LEU A 72 -4.42 -13.99 2.77
N SER A 73 -4.10 -15.16 2.21
CA SER A 73 -5.00 -16.32 2.24
C SER A 73 -5.15 -16.90 3.65
N GLU A 74 -4.23 -16.59 4.56
CA GLU A 74 -4.29 -17.04 5.94
C GLU A 74 -5.24 -16.20 6.81
N ARG A 75 -6.11 -16.88 7.56
CA ARG A 75 -7.12 -16.24 8.42
C ARG A 75 -6.54 -15.27 9.43
N ILE A 76 -5.34 -15.53 9.95
CA ILE A 76 -4.69 -14.64 10.92
C ILE A 76 -4.27 -13.30 10.30
N ASN A 77 -4.09 -13.24 8.98
CA ASN A 77 -3.66 -12.06 8.24
C ASN A 77 -4.83 -11.25 7.66
N PHE A 78 -6.07 -11.72 7.83
CA PHE A 78 -7.30 -11.05 7.39
C PHE A 78 -7.44 -9.58 7.84
N PRO A 79 -6.98 -9.16 9.04
CA PRO A 79 -6.97 -7.75 9.42
C PRO A 79 -6.20 -6.83 8.44
N LEU A 80 -5.23 -7.37 7.69
CA LEU A 80 -4.44 -6.63 6.70
C LEU A 80 -5.09 -6.58 5.31
N TYR A 81 -5.99 -7.52 5.02
CA TYR A 81 -6.66 -7.66 3.72
C TYR A 81 -8.03 -6.98 3.68
N PHE A 82 -8.84 -7.17 4.71
CA PHE A 82 -10.21 -6.67 4.71
C PHE A 82 -10.32 -5.20 5.18
N PRO A 83 -11.33 -4.45 4.70
CA PRO A 83 -12.34 -4.85 3.73
C PRO A 83 -11.89 -4.75 2.26
N ILE A 84 -12.41 -5.65 1.42
CA ILE A 84 -12.17 -5.64 -0.04
C ILE A 84 -13.12 -4.69 -0.79
N ASP A 85 -14.33 -4.48 -0.28
CA ASP A 85 -15.31 -3.56 -0.85
C ASP A 85 -15.46 -2.35 0.08
N THR A 86 -15.29 -1.17 -0.50
CA THR A 86 -15.37 0.11 0.22
C THR A 86 -16.70 0.84 -0.01
N ALA A 87 -17.57 0.35 -0.90
CA ALA A 87 -18.82 1.01 -1.27
C ALA A 87 -19.85 1.01 -0.13
N ASN A 88 -19.93 -0.10 0.61
CA ASN A 88 -20.93 -0.32 1.66
C ASN A 88 -20.40 -0.12 3.09
N ILE A 89 -19.16 0.33 3.24
CA ILE A 89 -18.46 0.41 4.52
C ILE A 89 -18.03 1.86 4.80
N GLY A 90 -18.17 2.28 6.06
CA GLY A 90 -17.75 3.60 6.54
C GLY A 90 -16.32 3.96 6.11
N ALA A 91 -16.05 5.25 5.94
CA ALA A 91 -14.76 5.75 5.47
C ALA A 91 -13.57 5.44 6.41
N ASP A 92 -13.88 5.05 7.64
CA ASP A 92 -12.98 4.71 8.74
C ASP A 92 -12.33 3.32 8.61
N ARG A 93 -12.93 2.41 7.83
CA ARG A 93 -12.43 1.03 7.67
C ARG A 93 -11.89 0.80 6.27
N ARG A 94 -10.59 0.57 6.14
CA ARG A 94 -9.91 0.37 4.86
C ARG A 94 -8.87 -0.74 4.99
N SER A 95 -8.60 -1.43 3.89
CA SER A 95 -7.52 -2.44 3.82
C SER A 95 -6.16 -1.75 3.98
N LEU A 96 -5.10 -2.51 4.33
CA LEU A 96 -3.76 -1.93 4.43
C LEU A 96 -3.32 -1.32 3.09
N TYR A 97 -3.64 -1.98 1.97
CA TYR A 97 -3.34 -1.50 0.63
C TYR A 97 -4.03 -0.16 0.32
N ASP A 98 -5.32 -0.03 0.64
CA ASP A 98 -6.06 1.22 0.43
C ASP A 98 -5.48 2.36 1.29
N VAL A 99 -5.10 2.06 2.53
CA VAL A 99 -4.48 3.04 3.43
C VAL A 99 -3.16 3.53 2.84
N LEU A 100 -2.28 2.61 2.42
CA LEU A 100 -0.98 2.96 1.83
C LEU A 100 -1.16 3.75 0.53
N THR A 101 -1.96 3.26 -0.41
CA THR A 101 -2.14 3.92 -1.71
C THR A 101 -2.83 5.28 -1.58
N LYS A 102 -3.80 5.43 -0.68
CA LYS A 102 -4.46 6.71 -0.40
C LYS A 102 -3.49 7.72 0.23
N ALA A 103 -2.67 7.28 1.18
CA ALA A 103 -1.69 8.14 1.83
C ALA A 103 -0.58 8.59 0.87
N ILE A 104 -0.12 7.70 -0.01
CA ILE A 104 0.82 8.03 -1.10
C ILE A 104 0.17 9.02 -2.07
N ARG A 105 -1.08 8.80 -2.47
CA ARG A 105 -1.82 9.70 -3.38
C ARG A 105 -1.98 11.10 -2.82
N LYS A 106 -2.19 11.22 -1.51
CA LYS A 106 -2.26 12.51 -0.82
C LYS A 106 -0.89 13.16 -0.59
N GLY A 107 0.19 12.41 -0.74
CA GLY A 107 1.55 12.87 -0.40
C GLY A 107 1.87 12.85 1.09
N GLU A 108 1.07 12.14 1.91
CA GLU A 108 1.34 11.94 3.33
C GLU A 108 2.51 10.96 3.53
N ILE A 109 2.63 9.94 2.67
CA ILE A 109 3.81 9.04 2.61
C ILE A 109 4.72 9.47 1.47
N THR A 110 5.92 9.97 1.81
CA THR A 110 6.94 10.39 0.83
C THR A 110 8.01 9.33 0.58
N GLU A 111 8.26 8.47 1.56
CA GLU A 111 9.33 7.48 1.55
C GLU A 111 8.86 6.17 0.89
N VAL A 112 8.72 6.22 -0.44
CA VAL A 112 8.30 5.09 -1.28
C VAL A 112 9.39 4.74 -2.29
N TYR A 113 9.66 3.45 -2.45
CA TYR A 113 10.81 2.93 -3.18
C TYR A 113 10.44 1.78 -4.14
N SER A 114 11.32 1.49 -5.09
CA SER A 114 11.13 0.36 -6.01
C SER A 114 11.63 -0.96 -5.45
N ASP A 115 12.60 -0.93 -4.55
CA ASP A 115 13.29 -2.12 -4.03
C ASP A 115 13.27 -2.20 -2.50
N SER A 116 13.51 -3.40 -1.99
CA SER A 116 13.55 -3.66 -0.54
C SER A 116 14.78 -3.05 0.16
N TYR A 117 15.77 -2.60 -0.61
CA TYR A 117 16.97 -1.92 -0.10
C TYR A 117 16.79 -0.40 0.01
N PHE A 118 15.67 0.15 -0.47
CA PHE A 118 15.34 1.57 -0.41
C PHE A 118 16.36 2.46 -1.15
N ASN A 119 16.86 2.01 -2.30
CA ASN A 119 17.85 2.74 -3.08
C ASN A 119 17.20 3.74 -4.04
N ILE A 120 16.11 3.34 -4.70
CA ILE A 120 15.48 4.12 -5.76
C ILE A 120 14.09 4.53 -5.31
N LYS A 121 13.89 5.84 -5.11
CA LYS A 121 12.57 6.40 -4.78
C LYS A 121 11.64 6.31 -5.99
N LYS A 122 10.38 5.91 -5.76
CA LYS A 122 9.32 5.91 -6.77
C LYS A 122 8.46 7.17 -6.63
N SER A 123 8.18 7.84 -7.75
CA SER A 123 7.22 8.93 -7.77
C SER A 123 5.78 8.41 -7.84
N PHE A 124 4.80 9.20 -7.41
CA PHE A 124 3.38 8.85 -7.53
C PHE A 124 2.96 8.54 -8.98
N LYS A 125 3.58 9.21 -9.96
CA LYS A 125 3.33 8.97 -11.38
C LYS A 125 3.76 7.56 -11.81
N ASP A 126 4.91 7.12 -11.33
CA ASP A 126 5.46 5.79 -11.66
C ASP A 126 4.66 4.69 -10.97
N ILE A 127 4.18 4.95 -9.75
CA ILE A 127 3.29 4.02 -9.03
C ILE A 127 1.99 3.84 -9.80
N ASN A 128 1.30 4.93 -10.19
CA ASN A 128 0.04 4.82 -10.94
C ASN A 128 0.21 4.09 -12.27
N ALA A 129 1.33 4.27 -12.96
CA ALA A 129 1.61 3.56 -14.21
C ALA A 129 1.69 2.04 -13.98
N SER A 130 2.16 1.59 -12.82
CA SER A 130 2.14 0.16 -12.44
C SER A 130 0.80 -0.34 -11.91
N LEU A 131 -0.11 0.56 -11.50
CA LEU A 131 -1.40 0.20 -10.91
C LEU A 131 -2.52 0.01 -11.94
N SER A 132 -2.37 0.56 -13.15
CA SER A 132 -3.42 0.53 -14.17
C SER A 132 -2.91 0.04 -15.51
N ARG A 133 -3.65 -0.87 -16.15
CA ARG A 133 -3.47 -1.21 -17.56
C ARG A 133 -4.45 -0.42 -18.40
N ILE A 134 -3.93 0.21 -19.45
CA ILE A 134 -4.72 0.86 -20.49
C ILE A 134 -4.51 0.07 -21.77
N ASP A 135 -5.55 -0.63 -22.24
CA ASP A 135 -5.54 -1.35 -23.52
C ASP A 135 -6.58 -0.76 -24.48
N THR A 136 -6.37 -0.97 -25.78
CA THR A 136 -7.31 -0.59 -26.83
C THR A 136 -8.14 -1.81 -27.21
N THR A 137 -9.47 -1.66 -27.21
CA THR A 137 -10.41 -2.66 -27.73
C THR A 137 -10.12 -3.02 -29.18
N ASP A 138 -10.60 -4.18 -29.64
CA ASP A 138 -10.41 -4.62 -31.03
C ASP A 138 -10.94 -3.61 -32.06
N ALA A 139 -12.12 -3.01 -31.81
CA ALA A 139 -12.67 -1.95 -32.64
C ALA A 139 -11.78 -0.68 -32.68
N GLY A 140 -11.16 -0.32 -31.55
CA GLY A 140 -10.19 0.78 -31.52
C GLY A 140 -8.91 0.47 -32.29
N ARG A 141 -8.44 -0.78 -32.23
CA ARG A 141 -7.28 -1.25 -33.01
C ARG A 141 -7.57 -1.19 -34.51
N GLU A 142 -8.77 -1.60 -34.93
CA GLU A 142 -9.23 -1.47 -36.32
C GLU A 142 -9.28 -0.02 -36.78
N GLN A 143 -9.79 0.90 -35.95
CA GLN A 143 -9.81 2.32 -36.26
C GLN A 143 -8.40 2.90 -36.44
N VAL A 144 -7.46 2.54 -35.57
CA VAL A 144 -6.05 2.95 -35.71
C VAL A 144 -5.40 2.35 -36.95
N ASN A 145 -5.77 1.12 -37.32
CA ASN A 145 -5.25 0.46 -38.52
C ASN A 145 -5.85 1.02 -39.82
N GLN A 146 -7.08 1.55 -39.79
CA GLN A 146 -7.72 2.21 -40.93
C GLN A 146 -7.06 3.55 -41.29
N ASP A 147 -6.62 4.32 -40.29
CA ASP A 147 -5.91 5.59 -40.50
C ASP A 147 -4.69 5.74 -39.58
N PRO A 148 -3.61 4.97 -39.81
CA PRO A 148 -2.42 4.99 -38.95
C PRO A 148 -1.76 6.38 -38.86
N ASP A 149 -1.95 7.17 -39.90
CA ASP A 149 -1.36 8.48 -40.12
C ASP A 149 -1.99 9.56 -39.23
N ALA A 150 -3.24 9.37 -38.81
CA ALA A 150 -3.92 10.28 -37.91
C ALA A 150 -3.57 10.06 -36.43
N PHE A 151 -3.18 8.84 -36.05
CA PHE A 151 -2.96 8.42 -34.64
C PHE A 151 -1.49 8.32 -34.22
N ARG A 152 -0.53 8.56 -35.13
CA ARG A 152 0.92 8.53 -34.82
C ARG A 152 1.62 9.80 -35.29
N GLU A 153 2.59 10.25 -34.50
CA GLU A 153 3.50 11.31 -34.92
C GLU A 153 4.44 10.78 -36.01
N ARG A 154 4.61 11.55 -37.10
CA ARG A 154 5.50 11.17 -38.20
C ARG A 154 6.50 12.25 -38.51
N VAL A 155 7.74 11.83 -38.67
CA VAL A 155 8.83 12.69 -39.15
C VAL A 155 8.96 12.46 -40.66
N VAL A 156 8.58 13.47 -41.45
CA VAL A 156 8.61 13.40 -42.91
C VAL A 156 9.73 14.27 -43.44
N THR A 157 10.64 13.67 -44.21
CA THR A 157 11.72 14.39 -44.88
C THR A 157 11.27 14.76 -46.28
N ARG A 158 11.06 16.05 -46.53
CA ARG A 158 10.71 16.58 -47.85
C ARG A 158 11.95 17.17 -48.52
N ASN A 159 12.20 16.80 -49.77
CA ASN A 159 13.28 17.37 -50.57
C ASN A 159 12.79 18.65 -51.26
N VAL A 160 13.23 19.80 -50.76
CA VAL A 160 12.94 21.10 -51.38
C VAL A 160 14.05 21.40 -52.39
N THR A 161 13.67 21.51 -53.66
CA THR A 161 14.59 21.94 -54.73
C THR A 161 14.39 23.42 -55.00
N THR A 162 15.45 24.21 -54.83
CA THR A 162 15.42 25.65 -55.15
C THR A 162 16.43 25.92 -56.27
N GLY A 163 15.95 26.44 -57.41
CA GLY A 163 16.76 26.81 -58.57
C GLY A 163 16.23 26.31 -59.92
N LYS A 164 16.54 27.01 -61.03
CA LYS A 164 16.23 26.64 -62.42
C LYS A 164 17.53 26.32 -63.20
N GLY A 165 17.52 25.26 -64.00
CA GLY A 165 18.68 24.85 -64.83
C GLY A 165 19.78 24.07 -64.07
N LYS A 166 21.04 24.15 -64.53
CA LYS A 166 22.22 23.43 -63.97
C LYS A 166 22.62 23.83 -62.53
N LYS A 167 21.92 24.78 -61.89
CA LYS A 167 22.13 25.22 -60.49
C LYS A 167 20.96 24.84 -59.56
N LYS A 168 20.53 23.57 -59.59
CA LYS A 168 19.56 23.04 -58.61
C LYS A 168 20.30 22.62 -57.35
N VAL A 169 19.91 23.19 -56.21
CA VAL A 169 20.34 22.73 -54.88
C VAL A 169 19.14 22.05 -54.22
N THR A 170 19.27 20.77 -53.91
CA THR A 170 18.29 20.00 -53.14
C THR A 170 18.65 20.12 -51.67
N LYS A 171 17.76 20.70 -50.85
CA LYS A 171 17.87 20.67 -49.40
C LYS A 171 16.75 19.78 -48.84
N SER A 172 17.13 18.78 -48.07
CA SER A 172 16.19 17.92 -47.34
C SER A 172 15.74 18.65 -46.07
N VAL A 173 14.45 18.93 -45.95
CA VAL A 173 13.84 19.56 -44.77
C VAL A 173 13.02 18.49 -44.05
N THR A 174 13.31 18.29 -42.77
CA THR A 174 12.60 17.33 -41.91
C THR A 174 11.49 18.08 -41.17
N GLU A 175 10.23 17.68 -41.39
CA GLU A 175 9.06 18.22 -40.68
C GLU A 175 8.38 17.12 -39.86
N THR A 176 8.04 17.44 -38.63
CA THR A 176 7.28 16.55 -37.74
C THR A 176 5.79 16.87 -37.85
N ILE A 177 5.00 15.91 -38.31
CA ILE A 177 3.53 16.01 -38.39
C ILE A 177 2.95 15.57 -37.04
N PRO A 178 2.27 16.46 -36.30
CA PRO A 178 1.67 16.13 -35.01
C PRO A 178 0.45 15.21 -35.18
N ILE A 179 0.07 14.53 -34.09
CA ILE A 179 -1.10 13.64 -34.02
C ILE A 179 -2.37 14.43 -34.39
N SER A 180 -3.14 13.92 -35.34
CA SER A 180 -4.36 14.56 -35.85
C SER A 180 -5.60 14.14 -35.07
N LYS A 181 -5.65 12.89 -34.59
CA LYS A 181 -6.81 12.31 -33.92
C LYS A 181 -6.39 11.47 -32.71
N THR A 182 -7.13 11.60 -31.61
CA THR A 182 -6.99 10.75 -30.42
C THR A 182 -8.06 9.66 -30.44
N ILE A 183 -7.73 8.47 -29.95
CA ILE A 183 -8.68 7.35 -29.83
C ILE A 183 -9.83 7.76 -28.91
N SER A 184 -11.08 7.48 -29.30
CA SER A 184 -12.24 7.78 -28.47
C SER A 184 -12.17 7.03 -27.14
N PRO A 185 -12.58 7.64 -26.00
CA PRO A 185 -12.54 6.99 -24.69
C PRO A 185 -13.27 5.64 -24.61
N GLU A 186 -14.30 5.45 -25.44
CA GLU A 186 -15.08 4.20 -25.52
C GLU A 186 -14.26 2.99 -25.95
N TYR A 187 -13.18 3.21 -26.72
CA TYR A 187 -12.30 2.14 -27.18
C TYR A 187 -11.14 1.86 -26.23
N ILE A 188 -11.06 2.58 -25.11
CA ILE A 188 -9.99 2.46 -24.12
C ILE A 188 -10.51 1.65 -22.93
N VAL A 189 -9.99 0.44 -22.77
CA VAL A 189 -10.25 -0.39 -21.59
C VAL A 189 -9.22 -0.01 -20.53
N LYS A 190 -9.70 0.47 -19.38
CA LYS A 190 -8.86 0.69 -18.20
C LYS A 190 -9.16 -0.38 -17.16
N GLN A 191 -8.11 -1.07 -16.73
CA GLN A 191 -8.17 -2.05 -15.65
C GLN A 191 -7.24 -1.58 -14.54
N ASP A 192 -7.82 -1.25 -13.38
CA ASP A 192 -7.09 -0.75 -12.22
C ASP A 192 -6.95 -1.86 -11.17
N LEU A 193 -5.78 -1.96 -10.55
CA LEU A 193 -5.52 -2.85 -9.42
C LEU A 193 -6.19 -2.33 -8.15
N THR A 194 -7.02 -3.17 -7.55
CA THR A 194 -7.76 -2.86 -6.33
C THR A 194 -7.22 -3.63 -5.13
N ALA A 195 -7.71 -3.33 -3.93
CA ALA A 195 -7.35 -4.07 -2.72
C ALA A 195 -7.67 -5.58 -2.82
N GLN A 196 -8.65 -5.97 -3.64
CA GLN A 196 -9.03 -7.36 -3.85
C GLN A 196 -7.91 -8.18 -4.52
N ASP A 197 -7.10 -7.54 -5.37
CA ASP A 197 -6.07 -8.21 -6.16
C ASP A 197 -4.78 -8.47 -5.36
N VAL A 198 -4.65 -7.88 -4.18
CA VAL A 198 -3.49 -8.06 -3.30
C VAL A 198 -3.48 -9.47 -2.74
N SER A 199 -2.44 -10.22 -3.06
CA SER A 199 -2.30 -11.62 -2.65
C SER A 199 -1.44 -11.79 -1.41
N GLN A 200 -0.37 -11.01 -1.28
CA GLN A 200 0.57 -11.09 -0.17
C GLN A 200 1.25 -9.75 0.10
N TYR A 201 1.80 -9.57 1.30
CA TYR A 201 2.71 -8.48 1.61
C TYR A 201 4.12 -9.02 1.83
N LYS A 202 5.11 -8.44 1.15
CA LYS A 202 6.51 -8.63 1.52
C LYS A 202 6.88 -7.60 2.57
N ILE A 203 7.54 -8.05 3.62
CA ILE A 203 8.06 -7.19 4.67
C ILE A 203 9.55 -7.38 4.83
N LYS A 204 10.23 -6.32 5.21
CA LYS A 204 11.65 -6.33 5.57
C LYS A 204 11.77 -5.84 6.99
N GLY A 205 12.50 -6.58 7.82
CA GLY A 205 12.79 -6.16 9.17
C GLY A 205 14.13 -6.64 9.68
N TYR A 206 14.45 -6.16 10.87
CA TYR A 206 15.72 -6.38 11.53
C TYR A 206 15.48 -6.98 12.90
N TRP A 207 15.96 -8.21 13.09
CA TRP A 207 16.05 -8.84 14.39
C TRP A 207 17.37 -8.42 15.03
N TYR A 208 17.29 -7.90 16.25
CA TYR A 208 18.48 -7.51 17.01
C TYR A 208 18.34 -7.84 18.48
N PHE A 209 19.44 -8.26 19.09
CA PHE A 209 19.50 -8.49 20.53
C PHE A 209 20.08 -7.26 21.22
N ASP A 210 19.26 -6.59 22.03
CA ASP A 210 19.66 -5.43 22.81
C ASP A 210 20.35 -5.89 24.10
N LYS A 211 21.67 -5.65 24.21
CA LYS A 211 22.47 -6.07 25.36
C LYS A 211 22.05 -5.37 26.67
N ARG A 212 21.38 -4.22 26.61
CA ARG A 212 20.97 -3.46 27.81
C ARG A 212 19.71 -4.02 28.43
N GLN A 213 18.80 -4.50 27.58
CA GLN A 213 17.52 -5.06 28.00
C GLN A 213 17.54 -6.60 28.00
N SER A 214 18.61 -7.21 27.48
CA SER A 214 18.77 -8.65 27.30
C SER A 214 17.57 -9.27 26.56
N GLU A 215 17.04 -8.56 25.58
CA GLU A 215 15.82 -8.93 24.86
C GLU A 215 16.08 -8.96 23.36
N LEU A 216 15.56 -9.99 22.69
CA LEU A 216 15.50 -10.04 21.23
C LEU A 216 14.33 -9.19 20.73
N LYS A 217 14.62 -8.17 19.93
CA LYS A 217 13.63 -7.26 19.37
C LYS A 217 13.58 -7.33 17.86
N TYR A 218 12.38 -7.12 17.33
CA TYR A 218 12.14 -6.95 15.91
C TYR A 218 11.85 -5.49 15.61
N ARG A 219 12.49 -4.96 14.56
CA ARG A 219 12.18 -3.64 14.01
C ARG A 219 11.75 -3.80 12.56
N LEU A 220 10.51 -3.44 12.27
CA LEU A 220 9.99 -3.43 10.91
C LEU A 220 10.57 -2.22 10.14
N LEU A 221 11.09 -2.46 8.94
CA LEU A 221 11.73 -1.45 8.10
C LEU A 221 10.90 -1.12 6.86
N GLY A 222 10.29 -2.13 6.25
CA GLY A 222 9.57 -1.97 4.99
C GLY A 222 8.39 -2.90 4.82
N ILE A 223 7.41 -2.41 4.06
CA ILE A 223 6.23 -3.18 3.64
C ILE A 223 6.01 -2.95 2.15
N CYS A 224 5.69 -4.01 1.42
CA CYS A 224 5.44 -3.98 -0.01
C CYS A 224 4.23 -4.85 -0.35
N PRO A 225 3.16 -4.28 -0.95
CA PRO A 225 2.07 -5.07 -1.49
C PRO A 225 2.52 -5.79 -2.77
N VAL A 226 2.11 -7.05 -2.89
CA VAL A 226 2.34 -7.89 -4.07
C VAL A 226 1.01 -8.28 -4.69
N THR A 227 0.89 -8.03 -5.99
CA THR A 227 -0.29 -8.33 -6.81
C THR A 227 0.12 -9.20 -8.00
N PRO A 228 -0.82 -9.96 -8.59
CA PRO A 228 -0.60 -10.48 -9.93
C PRO A 228 -0.45 -9.30 -10.91
N ASP A 229 0.37 -9.49 -11.94
CA ASP A 229 0.53 -8.49 -12.99
C ASP A 229 -0.80 -8.28 -13.74
N VAL A 230 -1.09 -7.02 -14.08
CA VAL A 230 -2.26 -6.62 -14.87
C VAL A 230 -2.31 -7.31 -16.23
N PHE A 231 -1.16 -7.78 -16.74
CA PHE A 231 -1.11 -8.57 -17.97
C PHE A 231 -1.47 -10.04 -17.79
N THR A 232 -1.23 -10.60 -16.61
CA THR A 232 -1.41 -12.04 -16.31
C THR A 232 -2.59 -12.32 -15.39
N ILE A 233 -3.28 -11.30 -14.89
CA ILE A 233 -4.40 -11.45 -13.95
C ILE A 233 -5.53 -12.38 -14.42
N ASN A 234 -5.80 -12.40 -15.73
CA ASN A 234 -6.80 -13.26 -16.39
C ASN A 234 -6.22 -14.56 -16.96
N SER A 235 -4.91 -14.77 -16.83
CA SER A 235 -4.22 -16.00 -17.25
C SER A 235 -4.25 -17.04 -16.14
N GLU A 236 -4.14 -18.32 -16.49
CA GLU A 236 -4.00 -19.41 -15.52
C GLU A 236 -2.67 -19.33 -14.75
N GLU A 237 -1.61 -18.88 -15.43
CA GLU A 237 -0.31 -18.62 -14.84
C GLU A 237 -0.19 -17.13 -14.50
N LYS A 238 -0.24 -16.82 -13.20
CA LYS A 238 -0.13 -15.46 -12.66
C LYS A 238 1.32 -15.16 -12.31
N ASP A 239 1.83 -14.07 -12.86
CA ASP A 239 3.13 -13.52 -12.45
C ASP A 239 2.93 -12.51 -11.33
N TYR A 240 3.66 -12.66 -10.22
CA TYR A 240 3.50 -11.82 -9.04
C TYR A 240 4.56 -10.73 -9.01
N ILE A 241 4.11 -9.48 -8.99
CA ILE A 241 4.98 -8.30 -9.02
C ILE A 241 4.93 -7.51 -7.71
N GLU A 242 6.09 -6.98 -7.33
CA GLU A 242 6.22 -6.03 -6.22
C GLU A 242 5.82 -4.64 -6.70
N LEU A 243 4.80 -4.04 -6.07
CA LEU A 243 4.32 -2.73 -6.51
C LEU A 243 5.25 -1.61 -6.04
N PHE A 244 5.40 -1.45 -4.73
CA PHE A 244 6.25 -0.42 -4.14
C PHE A 244 6.60 -0.75 -2.69
N TRP A 245 7.81 -0.37 -2.28
CA TRP A 245 8.29 -0.52 -0.91
C TRP A 245 8.04 0.77 -0.13
N VAL A 246 7.27 0.69 0.95
CA VAL A 246 7.05 1.81 1.88
C VAL A 246 8.00 1.68 3.05
N PHE A 247 8.73 2.75 3.36
CA PHE A 247 9.56 2.80 4.56
C PHE A 247 8.68 2.93 5.80
N PHE A 248 8.58 1.84 6.58
CA PHE A 248 7.62 1.71 7.68
C PHE A 248 7.82 2.78 8.78
N PRO A 249 9.06 3.09 9.24
CA PRO A 249 9.25 4.10 10.29
C PRO A 249 8.69 5.49 9.94
N ALA A 250 8.67 5.87 8.65
CA ALA A 250 8.14 7.15 8.20
C ALA A 250 6.61 7.16 8.04
N SER A 251 5.97 6.00 7.92
CA SER A 251 4.52 5.88 7.72
C SER A 251 3.74 5.54 9.00
N ARG A 252 4.41 5.45 10.15
CA ARG A 252 3.82 5.01 11.42
C ARG A 252 2.65 5.86 11.89
N ASP A 253 2.73 7.19 11.77
CA ASP A 253 1.66 8.09 12.20
C ASP A 253 0.35 7.78 11.45
N ILE A 254 0.47 7.57 10.14
CA ILE A 254 -0.65 7.26 9.24
C ILE A 254 -1.21 5.87 9.52
N LEU A 255 -0.34 4.89 9.75
CA LEU A 255 -0.73 3.51 10.08
C LEU A 255 -1.30 3.38 11.50
N HIS A 256 -0.99 4.33 12.40
CA HIS A 256 -1.54 4.39 13.74
C HIS A 256 -2.97 4.98 13.75
N GLU A 257 -3.18 6.02 12.94
CA GLU A 257 -4.50 6.61 12.72
C GLU A 257 -5.45 5.59 12.04
N ALA A 258 -4.94 4.89 11.02
CA ALA A 258 -5.71 3.89 10.29
C ALA A 258 -6.01 2.65 11.13
N LYS A 259 -7.31 2.30 11.22
CA LYS A 259 -7.80 1.18 12.00
C LYS A 259 -8.05 -0.05 11.12
N ALA A 260 -7.51 -1.18 11.54
CA ALA A 260 -7.65 -2.46 10.86
C ALA A 260 -8.97 -3.14 11.23
N PHE A 261 -9.41 -4.05 10.36
CA PHE A 261 -10.57 -4.88 10.62
C PHE A 261 -10.30 -5.85 11.79
N ASN A 262 -11.19 -5.89 12.77
CA ASN A 262 -11.13 -6.81 13.90
C ASN A 262 -12.37 -7.74 13.87
N ASP A 263 -12.15 -9.02 13.55
CA ASP A 263 -13.21 -10.04 13.48
C ASP A 263 -13.75 -10.43 14.87
N LYS A 264 -12.89 -10.37 15.89
CA LYS A 264 -13.23 -10.76 17.27
C LYS A 264 -13.98 -9.67 18.04
N ASN A 265 -13.63 -8.40 17.82
CA ASN A 265 -14.24 -7.29 18.54
C ASN A 265 -14.27 -6.01 17.68
N SER A 266 -15.40 -5.74 17.04
CA SER A 266 -15.60 -4.56 16.21
C SER A 266 -15.67 -3.25 17.00
N ALA A 267 -15.92 -3.30 18.31
CA ALA A 267 -15.97 -2.12 19.18
C ALA A 267 -14.57 -1.67 19.64
N MET A 268 -13.56 -2.54 19.53
CA MET A 268 -12.16 -2.21 19.82
C MET A 268 -11.30 -2.44 18.58
N PRO A 269 -11.28 -1.48 17.64
CA PRO A 269 -10.40 -1.55 16.49
C PRO A 269 -8.94 -1.43 16.93
N ILE A 270 -8.06 -2.20 16.29
CA ILE A 270 -6.60 -2.13 16.48
C ILE A 270 -6.02 -1.36 15.30
N SER A 271 -5.00 -0.53 15.52
CA SER A 271 -4.33 0.18 14.43
C SER A 271 -3.42 -0.74 13.61
N PHE A 272 -3.15 -0.38 12.36
CA PHE A 272 -2.18 -1.12 11.55
C PHE A 272 -0.77 -1.07 12.15
N ASP A 273 -0.36 0.08 12.69
CA ASP A 273 0.93 0.21 13.39
C ASP A 273 1.06 -0.81 14.54
N GLN A 274 0.00 -0.97 15.37
CA GLN A 274 0.00 -1.93 16.46
C GLN A 274 0.07 -3.37 15.96
N ILE A 275 -0.70 -3.74 14.93
CA ILE A 275 -0.68 -5.11 14.37
C ILE A 275 0.71 -5.45 13.85
N LEU A 276 1.34 -4.51 13.13
CA LEU A 276 2.62 -4.71 12.48
C LEU A 276 3.78 -4.74 13.49
N ASN A 277 3.81 -3.82 14.45
CA ASN A 277 4.84 -3.79 15.49
C ASN A 277 4.74 -4.95 16.47
N SER A 278 3.52 -5.34 16.88
CA SER A 278 3.32 -6.49 17.75
C SER A 278 3.35 -7.84 17.01
N ARG A 279 3.63 -7.81 15.70
CA ARG A 279 3.67 -8.99 14.83
C ARG A 279 2.44 -9.89 14.98
N ARG A 280 1.24 -9.30 15.03
CA ARG A 280 -0.05 -10.03 15.07
C ARG A 280 -0.45 -10.51 13.68
N PHE A 281 0.46 -11.21 13.03
CA PHE A 281 0.33 -11.80 11.71
C PHE A 281 1.26 -13.02 11.62
N ASN A 282 1.02 -13.90 10.66
CA ASN A 282 1.94 -14.96 10.33
C ASN A 282 2.73 -14.60 9.05
N ALA A 283 4.01 -14.96 9.02
CA ALA A 283 4.89 -14.68 7.90
C ALA A 283 5.95 -15.78 7.73
N VAL A 284 6.35 -16.01 6.49
CA VAL A 284 7.36 -16.98 6.08
C VAL A 284 8.61 -16.24 5.61
N ILE A 285 9.78 -16.56 6.16
CA ILE A 285 11.06 -15.95 5.76
C ILE A 285 11.42 -16.52 4.38
N TYR A 286 11.60 -15.66 3.38
CA TYR A 286 12.00 -16.10 2.02
C TYR A 286 13.43 -15.68 1.67
N GLN A 287 14.01 -14.77 2.44
CA GLN A 287 15.36 -14.28 2.26
C GLN A 287 15.91 -13.80 3.61
N GLU A 288 17.18 -14.06 3.85
CA GLU A 288 17.92 -13.57 5.01
C GLU A 288 19.20 -12.89 4.54
N GLU A 289 19.69 -11.97 5.36
CA GLU A 289 20.99 -11.37 5.14
C GLU A 289 22.10 -12.42 5.29
N ASN A 290 22.92 -12.53 4.24
CA ASN A 290 23.98 -13.51 4.19
C ASN A 290 25.19 -13.03 3.36
N VAL A 291 26.34 -13.66 3.63
CA VAL A 291 27.63 -13.35 2.97
C VAL A 291 27.58 -13.62 1.45
N TYR A 292 26.58 -14.35 0.97
CA TYR A 292 26.40 -14.70 -0.44
C TYR A 292 25.56 -13.67 -1.21
N GLY A 293 25.45 -12.44 -0.70
CA GLY A 293 24.69 -11.36 -1.33
C GLY A 293 23.18 -11.54 -1.15
N ASP A 294 22.75 -11.88 0.07
CA ASP A 294 21.35 -12.04 0.48
C ASP A 294 20.55 -12.98 -0.43
N ARG A 295 21.15 -14.13 -0.77
CA ARG A 295 20.49 -15.12 -1.62
C ARG A 295 19.15 -15.56 -1.03
N ALA A 296 18.07 -15.41 -1.80
CA ALA A 296 16.76 -15.93 -1.46
C ALA A 296 16.76 -17.47 -1.30
N ILE A 297 15.90 -17.98 -0.41
CA ILE A 297 15.80 -19.40 -0.08
C ILE A 297 15.50 -20.24 -1.32
N ALA A 298 14.60 -19.76 -2.18
CA ALA A 298 14.23 -20.43 -3.43
C ALA A 298 15.41 -20.64 -4.39
N ASN A 299 16.45 -19.78 -4.34
CA ASN A 299 17.58 -19.86 -5.27
C ASN A 299 18.55 -21.00 -4.93
N TYR A 300 18.63 -21.43 -3.66
CA TYR A 300 19.49 -22.54 -3.25
C TYR A 300 18.70 -23.80 -2.86
N MET A 301 17.44 -23.68 -2.44
CA MET A 301 16.52 -24.80 -2.24
C MET A 301 15.60 -24.95 -3.46
N LYS A 302 16.14 -25.52 -4.53
CA LYS A 302 15.40 -25.71 -5.79
C LYS A 302 14.33 -26.81 -5.65
N ASP A 303 13.22 -26.61 -6.36
CA ASP A 303 12.23 -27.63 -6.75
C ASP A 303 11.36 -28.25 -5.63
N ASN A 304 11.43 -27.77 -4.39
CA ASN A 304 10.52 -28.24 -3.34
C ASN A 304 10.09 -27.12 -2.37
N SER A 305 8.81 -26.73 -2.46
CA SER A 305 8.18 -25.74 -1.57
C SER A 305 8.21 -26.16 -0.10
N GLN A 306 8.11 -27.46 0.19
CA GLN A 306 8.24 -27.98 1.55
C GLN A 306 9.64 -27.75 2.11
N ASN A 307 10.68 -27.98 1.30
CA ASN A 307 12.06 -27.75 1.73
C ASN A 307 12.35 -26.26 1.94
N GLN A 308 11.76 -25.37 1.12
CA GLN A 308 11.86 -23.93 1.33
C GLN A 308 11.20 -23.51 2.65
N LEU A 309 10.04 -24.07 2.98
CA LEU A 309 9.36 -23.82 4.26
C LEU A 309 10.19 -24.33 5.45
N LEU A 310 10.76 -25.53 5.36
CA LEU A 310 11.64 -26.07 6.40
C LEU A 310 12.90 -25.21 6.60
N GLU A 311 13.45 -24.64 5.52
CA GLU A 311 14.55 -23.70 5.62
C GLU A 311 14.16 -22.37 6.25
N SER A 312 12.97 -21.84 5.93
CA SER A 312 12.41 -20.67 6.63
C SER A 312 12.31 -20.93 8.13
N GLU A 313 11.78 -22.09 8.53
CA GLU A 313 11.68 -22.48 9.94
C GLU A 313 13.06 -22.69 10.59
N ARG A 314 14.04 -23.20 9.84
CA ARG A 314 15.43 -23.32 10.34
C ARG A 314 16.04 -21.94 10.61
N VAL A 315 15.84 -20.97 9.72
CA VAL A 315 16.32 -19.59 9.91
C VAL A 315 15.65 -18.94 11.13
N LYS A 316 14.33 -19.09 11.26
CA LYS A 316 13.57 -18.61 12.42
C LYS A 316 14.04 -19.27 13.72
N GLY A 317 14.26 -20.58 13.70
CA GLY A 317 14.81 -21.35 14.81
C GLY A 317 16.21 -20.90 15.20
N LYS A 318 17.07 -20.56 14.25
CA LYS A 318 18.42 -20.00 14.53
C LYS A 318 18.34 -18.70 15.32
N ILE A 319 17.42 -17.80 14.95
CA ILE A 319 17.22 -16.52 15.66
C ILE A 319 16.70 -16.78 17.08
N ARG A 320 15.73 -17.69 17.23
CA ARG A 320 15.15 -18.05 18.54
C ARG A 320 16.14 -18.74 19.47
N ASN A 321 16.91 -19.69 18.94
CA ASN A 321 17.91 -20.42 19.72
C ASN A 321 19.03 -19.49 20.19
N PHE A 322 19.41 -18.50 19.38
CA PHE A 322 20.37 -17.47 19.81
C PHE A 322 19.86 -16.73 21.05
N GLU A 323 18.57 -16.38 21.09
CA GLU A 323 17.97 -15.78 22.28
C GLU A 323 18.03 -16.75 23.47
N GLU A 324 17.58 -18.00 23.32
CA GLU A 324 17.62 -19.01 24.39
C GLU A 324 19.03 -19.23 24.95
N ASP A 325 20.04 -19.25 24.09
CA ASP A 325 21.45 -19.41 24.48
C ASP A 325 21.96 -18.22 25.31
N MET A 326 21.37 -17.02 25.17
CA MET A 326 21.71 -15.87 26.02
C MET A 326 21.08 -15.94 27.42
N TRP A 327 19.98 -16.69 27.56
CA TRP A 327 19.30 -16.88 28.85
C TRP A 327 19.84 -18.08 29.65
N ASN A 328 20.38 -19.08 28.96
CA ASN A 328 20.96 -20.27 29.58
C ASN A 328 22.44 -20.04 29.92
N TYR A 329 22.70 -19.52 31.13
CA TYR A 329 24.04 -19.47 31.73
C TYR A 329 24.13 -20.29 33.01
#